data_AF-A0A7J2VCD8-F1
#
_entry.id   AF-A0A7J2VCD8-F1
#
_cell.length_a   1.000
_cell.length_b   1.000
_cell.length_c   1.000
_cell.angle_alpha   90.00
_cell.angle_beta   90.00
_cell.angle_gamma   90.00
#
_symmetry.space_group_name_H-M   'P 1'
#
loop_
_entity.id
_entity.type
_entity.pdbx_description
1 polymer ?
#
loop_
_entity_poly.entity_id
_entity_poly.type
_entity_poly.pdbx_seq_one_letter_code
_entity_poly.pdbx_strand_id
1 'polypeptide(L)'
;MKEEARILVYGLGRFYGVFLTYRRGFLEELYIAKLQAYSLWRILEENLRTFNEVTYVVPCLGSKYESVLLPGFRVIEGGEELVIKKRYCRLVDLLIQLLDKRGLIMQTYIGQVVEVASIDTIPG
;
A
#
# COMPACT_ATOMS: atom_id res chain seq x y z
N MET A 1 14.84 12.27 -2.66
CA MET A 1 14.08 11.95 -1.42
C MET A 1 15.08 11.50 -0.35
N LYS A 2 15.01 12.05 0.88
CA LYS A 2 15.86 11.60 2.01
C LYS A 2 15.70 10.09 2.14
N GLU A 3 16.78 9.33 2.03
CA GLU A 3 16.80 7.85 1.93
C GLU A 3 16.18 7.11 3.13
N GLU A 4 15.68 7.81 4.13
CA GLU A 4 15.05 7.25 5.32
C GLU A 4 13.54 7.40 5.38
N ALA A 5 12.93 8.16 4.47
CA ALA A 5 11.50 8.40 4.53
C ALA A 5 10.70 7.14 4.18
N ARG A 6 9.75 6.80 5.05
CA ARG A 6 8.79 5.73 4.78
C ARG A 6 7.58 6.28 4.03
N ILE A 7 7.18 5.56 3.00
CA ILE A 7 6.09 5.93 2.10
C ILE A 7 4.96 4.93 2.33
N LEU A 8 3.78 5.43 2.69
CA LEU A 8 2.55 4.66 2.63
C LEU A 8 1.94 4.82 1.24
N VAL A 9 1.66 3.71 0.59
CA VAL A 9 1.10 3.63 -0.74
C VAL A 9 -0.21 2.87 -0.64
N TYR A 10 -1.31 3.43 -1.12
CA TYR A 10 -2.61 2.81 -0.88
C TYR A 10 -3.59 2.95 -2.04
N GLY A 11 -4.55 2.02 -2.09
CA GLY A 11 -5.66 2.02 -3.02
C GLY A 11 -6.93 1.55 -2.32
N LEU A 12 -8.06 2.19 -2.65
CA LEU A 12 -9.36 1.90 -2.07
C LEU A 12 -10.28 1.37 -3.16
N GLY A 13 -10.73 0.13 -3.00
CA GLY A 13 -11.77 -0.50 -3.79
C GLY A 13 -13.16 -0.26 -3.19
N ARG A 14 -14.17 -1.02 -3.66
CA ARG A 14 -15.56 -0.81 -3.23
C ARG A 14 -15.82 -1.21 -1.78
N PHE A 15 -15.15 -2.25 -1.30
CA PHE A 15 -15.31 -2.80 0.05
C PHE A 15 -13.98 -3.07 0.74
N TYR A 16 -12.86 -2.82 0.07
CA TYR A 16 -11.54 -3.20 0.55
C TYR A 16 -10.54 -2.08 0.32
N GLY A 17 -9.58 -1.95 1.22
CA GLY A 17 -8.43 -1.07 1.08
C GLY A 17 -7.16 -1.90 1.08
N VAL A 18 -6.22 -1.55 0.22
CA VAL A 18 -4.89 -2.14 0.16
C VAL A 18 -3.90 -1.06 0.52
N PHE A 19 -3.05 -1.33 1.51
CA PHE A 19 -2.11 -0.41 2.11
C PHE A 19 -0.74 -1.07 2.16
N LEU A 20 0.27 -0.41 1.61
CA LEU A 20 1.64 -0.89 1.59
C LEU A 20 2.58 0.17 2.12
N THR A 21 3.53 -0.19 2.97
CA THR A 21 4.59 0.72 3.39
C THR A 21 5.92 0.33 2.76
N TYR A 22 6.64 1.35 2.27
CA TYR A 22 7.92 1.19 1.62
C TYR A 22 9.01 2.01 2.31
N ARG A 23 10.21 1.45 2.42
CA ARG A 23 11.43 2.16 2.83
C ARG A 23 12.56 1.77 1.89
N ARG A 24 13.28 2.78 1.37
CA ARG A 24 14.38 2.58 0.39
C ARG A 24 13.98 1.73 -0.83
N GLY A 25 12.70 1.77 -1.21
CA GLY A 25 12.17 1.00 -2.35
C GLY A 25 11.79 -0.44 -2.02
N PHE A 26 12.01 -0.92 -0.80
CA PHE A 26 11.58 -2.25 -0.34
C PHE A 26 10.21 -2.17 0.31
N LEU A 27 9.37 -3.18 0.03
CA LEU A 27 8.09 -3.37 0.70
C LEU A 27 8.34 -3.88 2.11
N GLU A 28 7.93 -3.15 3.14
CA GLU A 28 8.08 -3.55 4.55
C GLU A 28 6.79 -4.18 5.09
N GLU A 29 5.64 -3.63 4.73
CA GLU A 29 4.35 -4.07 5.26
C GLU A 29 3.27 -4.01 4.18
N LEU A 30 2.43 -5.05 4.12
CA LEU A 30 1.21 -5.09 3.32
C LEU A 30 0.05 -5.36 4.26
N TYR A 31 -0.96 -4.50 4.20
CA TYR A 31 -2.20 -4.66 4.92
C TYR A 31 -3.38 -4.52 3.96
N ILE A 32 -4.30 -5.47 4.02
CA ILE A 32 -5.56 -5.42 3.29
C ILE A 32 -6.64 -5.34 4.35
N ALA A 33 -7.57 -4.41 4.19
CA ALA A 33 -8.66 -4.19 5.13
C ALA A 33 -10.00 -4.27 4.42
N LYS A 34 -11.03 -4.77 5.09
CA LYS A 34 -12.41 -4.53 4.66
C LYS A 34 -12.82 -3.13 5.12
N LEU A 35 -13.17 -2.27 4.18
CA LEU A 35 -13.62 -0.90 4.44
C LEU A 35 -15.07 -0.96 4.95
N GLN A 36 -15.22 -0.89 6.28
CA GLN A 36 -16.50 -0.61 6.93
C GLN A 36 -16.59 0.90 7.25
N ALA A 37 -17.66 1.36 7.91
CA ALA A 37 -17.90 2.78 8.23
C ALA A 37 -16.92 3.39 9.28
N TYR A 38 -15.71 2.82 9.42
CA TYR A 38 -14.67 3.30 10.32
C TYR A 38 -13.72 4.29 9.62
N SER A 39 -13.08 5.15 10.42
CA SER A 39 -12.05 6.07 9.95
C SER A 39 -10.82 5.29 9.44
N LEU A 40 -10.40 5.56 8.20
CA LEU A 40 -9.20 5.01 7.59
C LEU A 40 -7.95 5.26 8.45
N TRP A 41 -7.84 6.43 9.07
CA TRP A 41 -6.73 6.76 9.97
C TRP A 41 -6.61 5.73 11.10
N ARG A 42 -7.71 5.47 11.79
CA ARG A 42 -7.74 4.56 12.94
C ARG A 42 -7.44 3.11 12.51
N ILE A 43 -7.97 2.69 11.36
CA ILE A 43 -7.66 1.37 10.79
C ILE A 43 -6.14 1.22 10.59
N LEU A 44 -5.49 2.25 10.02
CA LEU A 44 -4.06 2.21 9.75
C LEU A 44 -3.24 2.26 11.04
N GLU A 45 -3.61 3.12 11.98
CA GLU A 45 -2.96 3.25 13.29
C GLU A 45 -3.00 1.94 14.10
N GLU A 46 -4.12 1.22 14.09
CA GLU A 46 -4.29 -0.02 14.83
C GLU A 46 -3.64 -1.25 14.16
N ASN A 47 -3.39 -1.21 12.85
CA ASN A 47 -3.00 -2.41 12.08
C ASN A 47 -1.64 -2.32 11.38
N LEU A 48 -1.12 -1.13 11.08
CA LEU A 48 0.21 -0.97 10.48
C LEU A 48 1.24 -0.71 11.57
N ARG A 49 2.18 -1.64 11.74
CA ARG A 49 3.30 -1.49 12.69
C ARG A 49 4.16 -0.27 12.35
N THR A 50 4.27 0.03 11.06
CA THR A 50 5.12 1.09 10.54
C THR A 50 4.43 2.46 10.47
N PHE A 51 3.18 2.57 10.94
CA PHE A 51 2.33 3.76 10.80
C PHE A 51 2.99 5.06 11.30
N ASN A 52 3.51 5.05 12.52
CA ASN A 52 4.07 6.23 13.18
C ASN A 52 5.36 6.76 12.53
N GLU A 53 5.95 5.97 11.65
CA GLU A 53 7.18 6.33 10.95
C GLU A 53 6.92 6.73 9.49
N VAL A 54 5.67 6.60 9.00
CA VAL A 54 5.26 7.04 7.66
C VAL A 54 5.41 8.56 7.56
N THR A 55 6.14 9.01 6.54
CA THR A 55 6.38 10.44 6.29
C THR A 55 5.58 10.94 5.09
N TYR A 56 5.37 10.08 4.11
CA TYR A 56 4.71 10.40 2.84
C TYR A 56 3.60 9.42 2.52
N VAL A 57 2.59 9.92 1.81
CA VAL A 57 1.47 9.13 1.33
C VAL A 57 1.31 9.27 -0.18
N VAL A 58 1.04 8.14 -0.85
CA VAL A 58 0.80 8.04 -2.29
C VAL A 58 -0.51 7.29 -2.54
N PRO A 59 -1.57 7.97 -2.99
CA PRO A 59 -2.79 7.31 -3.45
C PRO A 59 -2.60 6.75 -4.87
N CYS A 60 -2.99 5.50 -5.09
CA CYS A 60 -2.77 4.79 -6.35
C CYS A 60 -3.97 4.72 -7.28
N LEU A 61 -5.17 4.74 -6.72
CA LEU A 61 -6.41 4.65 -7.49
C LEU A 61 -7.23 5.92 -7.31
N GLY A 62 -7.59 6.54 -8.44
CA GLY A 62 -8.49 7.69 -8.54
C GLY A 62 -9.95 7.33 -8.25
N SER A 63 -10.20 6.67 -7.12
CA SER A 63 -11.55 6.54 -6.62
C SER A 63 -11.99 7.91 -6.06
N LYS A 64 -13.30 8.14 -5.95
CA LYS A 64 -13.98 9.25 -5.23
C LYS A 64 -13.43 9.63 -3.84
N TYR A 65 -12.42 8.93 -3.34
CA TYR A 65 -11.69 9.12 -2.10
C TYR A 65 -10.24 9.58 -2.32
N GLU A 66 -9.86 10.00 -3.53
CA GLU A 66 -8.57 10.64 -3.83
C GLU A 66 -8.33 11.85 -2.91
N SER A 67 -9.41 12.46 -2.43
CA SER A 67 -9.44 13.55 -1.45
C SER A 67 -9.43 13.10 0.02
N VAL A 68 -9.32 11.80 0.34
CA VAL A 68 -9.15 11.34 1.72
C VAL A 68 -7.73 11.66 2.15
N LEU A 69 -7.56 12.90 2.59
CA LEU A 69 -6.38 13.37 3.29
C LEU A 69 -6.31 12.59 4.60
N LEU A 70 -5.31 11.72 4.73
CA LEU A 70 -4.96 11.11 6.00
C LEU A 70 -4.28 12.21 6.85
N PRO A 71 -4.94 12.71 7.91
CA PRO A 71 -4.48 13.90 8.62
C PRO A 71 -3.15 13.63 9.31
N GLY A 72 -2.08 14.33 8.93
CA GLY A 72 -0.75 14.18 9.54
C GLY A 72 0.32 13.66 8.59
N PHE A 73 -0.06 13.17 7.41
CA PHE A 73 0.90 12.80 6.37
C PHE A 73 1.02 13.85 5.27
N ARG A 74 2.21 13.95 4.68
CA ARG A 74 2.43 14.77 3.49
C ARG A 74 2.04 13.96 2.24
N VAL A 75 1.13 14.50 1.46
CA VAL A 75 0.82 13.98 0.12
C VAL A 75 1.93 14.42 -0.84
N ILE A 76 2.40 13.50 -1.68
CA ILE A 76 3.36 13.84 -2.74
C ILE A 76 2.58 14.36 -3.95
N GLU A 77 2.86 15.60 -4.36
CA GLU A 77 2.20 16.28 -5.49
C GLU A 77 3.21 16.65 -6.59
N GLY A 78 2.75 16.72 -7.85
CA GLY A 78 3.52 17.30 -8.98
C GLY A 78 4.21 16.29 -9.91
N GLY A 79 5.24 16.71 -10.64
CA GLY A 79 5.90 15.88 -11.66
C GLY A 79 6.57 14.60 -11.14
N GLU A 80 7.00 14.59 -9.87
CA GLU A 80 7.55 13.41 -9.18
C GLU A 80 6.48 12.35 -8.90
N GLU A 81 5.21 12.76 -8.82
CA GLU A 81 4.07 11.90 -8.52
C GLU A 81 3.90 10.81 -9.58
N LEU A 82 4.10 11.14 -10.87
CA LEU A 82 3.97 10.19 -11.97
C LEU A 82 4.99 9.05 -11.91
N VAL A 83 6.25 9.36 -11.56
CA VAL A 83 7.33 8.38 -11.42
C VAL A 83 7.07 7.49 -10.20
N ILE A 84 6.64 8.09 -9.10
CA ILE A 84 6.34 7.39 -7.84
C ILE A 84 5.10 6.50 -7.98
N LYS A 85 4.03 6.99 -8.61
CA LYS A 85 2.83 6.20 -8.92
C LYS A 85 3.18 4.98 -9.76
N LYS A 86 3.91 5.16 -10.88
CA LYS A 86 4.34 4.01 -11.71
C LYS A 86 5.20 3.01 -10.93
N ARG A 87 6.07 3.48 -10.03
CA ARG A 87 6.98 2.64 -9.26
C ARG A 87 6.27 1.83 -8.18
N TYR A 88 5.35 2.43 -7.43
CA TYR A 88 4.80 1.81 -6.22
C TYR A 88 3.34 1.34 -6.36
N CYS A 89 2.56 1.91 -7.28
CA CYS A 89 1.14 1.59 -7.38
C CYS A 89 0.81 0.29 -8.11
N ARG A 90 1.75 -0.25 -8.91
CA ARG A 90 1.50 -1.46 -9.70
C ARG A 90 0.99 -2.64 -8.86
N LEU A 91 1.53 -2.83 -7.65
CA LEU A 91 1.10 -3.91 -6.76
C LEU A 91 -0.27 -3.64 -6.14
N VAL A 92 -0.55 -2.38 -5.74
CA VAL A 92 -1.86 -1.96 -5.25
C VAL A 92 -2.93 -2.24 -6.29
N ASP A 93 -2.70 -1.80 -7.53
CA ASP A 93 -3.68 -1.90 -8.62
C ASP A 93 -4.00 -3.36 -8.93
N LEU A 94 -2.99 -4.23 -8.96
CA LEU A 94 -3.16 -5.66 -9.16
C LEU A 94 -3.97 -6.30 -8.03
N LEU A 95 -3.65 -5.98 -6.77
CA LEU A 95 -4.36 -6.54 -5.61
C LEU A 95 -5.82 -6.10 -5.57
N ILE A 96 -6.10 -4.82 -5.83
CA ILE A 96 -7.47 -4.31 -5.88
C ILE A 96 -8.25 -4.99 -7.02
N GLN A 97 -7.67 -5.11 -8.22
CA GLN A 97 -8.31 -5.81 -9.33
C GLN A 97 -8.60 -7.28 -9.00
N LEU A 98 -7.71 -7.97 -8.27
CA LEU A 98 -7.93 -9.34 -7.85
C LEU A 98 -9.07 -9.44 -6.82
N LEU A 99 -9.10 -8.56 -5.84
CA LEU A 99 -10.15 -8.50 -4.82
C LEU A 99 -11.52 -8.22 -5.44
N ASP A 100 -11.59 -7.25 -6.36
CA ASP A 100 -12.84 -6.87 -7.05
C ASP A 100 -13.33 -7.96 -8.01
N LYS A 101 -12.43 -8.69 -8.68
CA LYS A 101 -12.80 -9.74 -9.65
C LYS A 101 -13.16 -11.08 -9.01
N ARG A 102 -12.61 -11.44 -7.84
CA ARG A 102 -12.73 -12.81 -7.30
C ARG A 102 -13.55 -12.96 -6.03
N GLY A 103 -14.07 -11.91 -5.41
CA GLY A 103 -14.79 -12.08 -4.13
C GLY A 103 -13.95 -12.83 -3.10
N LEU A 104 -12.62 -12.62 -3.14
CA LEU A 104 -11.65 -13.30 -2.29
C LEU A 104 -12.05 -13.08 -0.82
N ILE A 105 -12.48 -14.15 -0.17
CA ILE A 105 -12.71 -14.20 1.26
C ILE A 105 -11.33 -14.09 1.92
N MET A 106 -11.02 -12.92 2.46
CA MET A 106 -9.73 -12.62 3.10
C MET A 106 -9.51 -13.55 4.30
N GLN A 107 -8.44 -14.36 4.25
CA GLN A 107 -7.71 -14.76 5.44
C GLN A 107 -6.63 -13.71 5.71
N THR A 108 -6.58 -13.21 6.94
CA THR A 108 -5.61 -12.23 7.40
C THR A 108 -4.21 -12.88 7.43
N TYR A 109 -3.37 -12.59 6.43
CA TYR A 109 -1.96 -13.00 6.47
C TYR A 109 -1.19 -11.98 7.31
N ILE A 110 -1.11 -12.24 8.61
CA ILE A 110 -0.17 -11.55 9.49
C ILE A 110 1.20 -12.19 9.28
N GLY A 111 2.05 -11.51 8.51
CA GLY A 111 3.50 -11.67 8.47
C GLY A 111 4.04 -13.11 8.41
N GLN A 112 4.32 -13.60 7.20
CA GLN A 112 5.52 -14.38 6.99
C GLN A 112 6.40 -13.63 5.98
N VAL A 113 7.64 -13.39 6.41
CA VAL A 113 8.74 -12.98 5.53
C VAL A 113 8.73 -13.92 4.33
N VAL A 114 8.42 -13.40 3.15
CA VAL A 114 8.68 -14.14 1.92
C VAL A 114 10.18 -14.02 1.70
N GLU A 115 10.94 -15.00 2.19
CA GLU A 115 12.25 -15.28 1.61
C GLU A 115 12.01 -15.60 0.14
N VAL A 116 12.33 -14.63 -0.72
CA VAL A 116 12.39 -14.87 -2.15
C VAL A 116 13.59 -15.80 -2.33
N ALA A 117 13.32 -17.11 -2.40
CA ALA A 117 14.30 -18.08 -2.84
C ALA A 117 14.88 -17.57 -4.16
N SER A 118 16.20 -17.45 -4.21
CA SER A 118 16.94 -17.18 -5.44
C SER A 118 16.46 -18.15 -6.50
N ILE A 119 16.11 -17.61 -7.67
CA ILE A 119 15.97 -18.42 -8.87
C ILE A 119 17.39 -18.90 -9.18
N ASP A 120 17.72 -20.09 -8.67
CA ASP A 120 18.91 -20.79 -9.10
C ASP A 120 18.77 -21.01 -10.61
N THR A 121 19.73 -20.42 -11.31
CA THR A 121 20.17 -20.68 -12.67
C THR A 121 19.54 -21.91 -13.32
N ILE A 122 18.75 -21.66 -14.37
CA ILE A 122 18.45 -22.66 -15.41
C ILE A 122 19.80 -23.11 -15.99
N PRO A 123 20.21 -24.39 -15.88
CA PRO A 123 21.27 -24.92 -16.72
C PRO A 123 20.70 -25.17 -18.12
N GLY A 124 21.49 -24.81 -19.14
CA GLY A 124 21.19 -25.00 -20.55
C GLY A 124 21.14 -26.45 -21.01
#